data_AF-A7NLV7-F1
#
_entry.id   AF-A7NLV7-F1
#
_cell.length_a   1.000
_cell.length_b   1.000
_cell.length_c   1.000
_cell.angle_alpha   90.00
_cell.angle_beta   90.00
_cell.angle_gamma   90.00
#
_symmetry.space_group_name_H-M   'P 1'
#
loop_
_entity.id
_entity.type
_entity.pdbx_description
1 polymer ?
#
loop_
_entity_poly.entity_id
_entity_poly.type
_entity_poly.pdbx_seq_one_letter_code
_entity_poly.pdbx_strand_id
1 'polypeptide(L)'
;MTSVRNLTKHVLPILVIAACILSCVALALAAVFLRPRSFATFSDAIGYVLDQRGIAYESVLIERTWPDTVNDITYGANLLIVTPNKGTVIGRLDCRGWKKDCFFTVRAFEIYREPLPELTEQRRLPWIAWIEQALGVRF
;
A
#
# COMPACT_ATOMS: atom_id res chain seq x y z
N MET A 1 31.12 52.81 9.13
CA MET A 1 31.21 51.39 8.71
C MET A 1 30.75 50.45 9.85
N THR A 2 29.47 50.45 10.19
CA THR A 2 28.91 49.59 11.29
C THR A 2 27.55 48.98 10.96
N SER A 3 26.84 49.49 9.94
CA SER A 3 25.48 49.07 9.58
C SER A 3 25.41 47.68 8.91
N VAL A 4 26.44 47.27 8.15
CA VAL A 4 26.42 45.98 7.42
C VAL A 4 26.65 44.76 8.33
N ARG A 5 27.28 44.94 9.49
CA ARG A 5 27.63 43.84 10.42
C ARG A 5 26.46 43.28 11.23
N ASN A 6 25.40 44.06 11.41
CA ASN A 6 24.21 43.62 12.17
C ASN A 6 23.19 42.89 11.28
N LEU A 7 23.12 43.19 9.98
CA LEU A 7 22.21 42.51 9.06
C LEU A 7 22.64 41.06 8.84
N THR A 8 23.93 40.81 8.62
CA THR A 8 24.49 39.45 8.41
C THR A 8 24.36 38.55 9.63
N LYS A 9 24.38 39.11 10.85
CA LYS A 9 24.18 38.34 12.10
C LYS A 9 22.79 37.73 12.25
N HIS A 10 21.76 38.35 11.66
CA HIS A 10 20.39 37.81 11.68
C HIS A 10 20.06 36.99 10.43
N VAL A 11 20.70 37.29 9.30
CA VAL A 11 20.51 36.54 8.04
C VAL A 11 21.12 35.13 8.11
N LEU A 12 22.27 34.97 8.77
CA LEU A 12 22.92 33.67 8.93
C LEU A 12 22.08 32.64 9.72
N PRO A 13 21.50 32.96 10.91
CA PRO A 13 20.65 32.01 11.62
C PRO A 13 19.33 31.74 10.89
N ILE A 14 18.77 32.71 10.17
CA ILE A 14 17.57 32.50 9.33
C ILE A 14 17.87 31.49 8.20
N LEU A 15 19.02 31.61 7.54
CA LEU A 15 19.46 30.67 6.52
C LEU A 15 19.67 29.26 7.08
N VAL A 16 20.27 29.15 8.26
CA VAL A 16 20.47 27.85 8.94
C VAL A 16 19.12 27.21 9.30
N ILE A 17 18.18 27.99 9.83
CA ILE A 17 16.83 27.50 10.16
C ILE A 17 16.10 27.06 8.88
N ALA A 18 16.15 27.85 7.82
CA ALA A 18 15.53 27.52 6.54
C ALA A 18 16.11 26.24 5.94
N ALA A 19 17.45 26.07 5.99
CA ALA A 19 18.13 24.86 5.53
C ALA A 19 17.74 23.63 6.36
N CYS A 20 17.61 23.77 7.69
CA CYS A 20 17.14 22.69 8.57
C CYS A 20 15.68 22.30 8.30
N ILE A 21 14.81 23.27 8.04
CA ILE A 21 13.41 22.98 7.69
C ILE A 21 13.35 22.25 6.35
N LEU A 22 14.08 22.73 5.34
CA LEU A 22 14.14 22.09 4.03
C LEU A 22 14.69 20.67 4.10
N SER A 23 15.73 20.42 4.90
CA SER A 23 16.28 19.07 5.07
C SER A 23 15.30 18.14 5.79
N CYS A 24 14.59 18.64 6.82
CA CYS A 24 13.52 17.89 7.49
C CYS A 24 12.38 17.52 6.53
N VAL A 25 11.95 18.47 5.68
CA VAL A 25 10.90 18.21 4.68
C VAL A 25 11.38 17.19 3.64
N ALA A 26 12.61 17.32 3.16
CA ALA A 26 13.20 16.38 2.21
C ALA A 26 13.29 14.96 2.78
N LEU A 27 13.71 14.82 4.04
CA LEU A 27 13.75 13.53 4.75
C LEU A 27 12.35 12.95 4.95
N ALA A 28 11.37 13.79 5.31
CA ALA A 28 9.98 13.35 5.45
C ALA A 28 9.41 12.85 4.11
N LEU A 29 9.64 13.58 3.03
CA LEU A 29 9.23 13.17 1.68
C LEU A 29 9.92 11.88 1.26
N ALA A 30 11.23 11.75 1.47
CA ALA A 30 11.96 10.53 1.19
C ALA A 30 11.40 9.33 1.98
N ALA A 31 11.08 9.51 3.26
CA ALA A 31 10.48 8.48 4.09
C ALA A 31 9.09 8.05 3.60
N VAL A 32 8.30 8.98 3.06
CA VAL A 32 6.98 8.68 2.46
C VAL A 32 7.16 7.92 1.14
N PHE A 33 8.08 8.34 0.27
CA PHE A 33 8.36 7.68 -1.01
C PHE A 33 8.97 6.29 -0.84
N LEU A 34 9.81 6.09 0.17
CA LEU A 34 10.45 4.81 0.48
C LEU A 34 9.61 3.92 1.39
N ARG A 35 8.42 4.39 1.82
CA ARG A 35 7.57 3.60 2.70
C ARG A 35 7.13 2.34 1.95
N PRO A 36 7.38 1.13 2.48
CA PRO A 36 6.91 -0.09 1.84
C PRO A 36 5.39 -0.01 1.69
N ARG A 37 4.90 -0.24 0.46
CA ARG A 37 3.47 -0.25 0.16
C ARG A 37 2.84 -1.35 1.00
N SER A 38 1.95 -0.96 1.90
CA SER A 38 1.25 -1.89 2.77
C SER A 38 -0.10 -2.21 2.14
N PHE A 39 -0.47 -3.48 2.20
CA PHE A 39 -1.73 -3.98 1.65
C PHE A 39 -2.66 -4.34 2.81
N ALA A 40 -3.79 -3.63 2.91
CA ALA A 40 -4.79 -3.88 3.93
C ALA A 40 -5.69 -5.07 3.57
N THR A 41 -5.90 -5.33 2.28
CA THR A 41 -6.75 -6.41 1.78
C THR A 41 -6.04 -7.27 0.73
N PHE A 42 -6.50 -8.51 0.57
CA PHE A 42 -6.03 -9.40 -0.50
C PHE A 42 -6.34 -8.81 -1.89
N SER A 43 -7.49 -8.14 -2.06
CA SER A 43 -7.83 -7.47 -3.32
C SER A 43 -6.80 -6.41 -3.71
N ASP A 44 -6.31 -5.61 -2.77
CA ASP A 44 -5.28 -4.60 -3.04
C ASP A 44 -3.94 -5.24 -3.41
N ALA A 45 -3.56 -6.31 -2.70
CA ALA A 45 -2.35 -7.07 -2.97
C ALA A 45 -2.37 -7.71 -4.36
N ILE A 46 -3.52 -8.28 -4.78
CA ILE A 46 -3.71 -8.88 -6.10
C ILE A 46 -3.71 -7.80 -7.17
N GLY A 47 -4.44 -6.70 -6.95
CA GLY A 47 -4.47 -5.56 -7.86
C GLY A 47 -3.07 -5.03 -8.15
N TYR A 48 -2.23 -4.91 -7.13
CA TYR A 48 -0.84 -4.54 -7.29
C TYR A 48 -0.04 -5.50 -8.17
N VAL A 49 -0.22 -6.81 -8.01
CA VAL A 49 0.46 -7.80 -8.86
C VAL A 49 -0.05 -7.73 -10.30
N LEU A 50 -1.34 -7.48 -10.51
CA LEU A 50 -1.91 -7.27 -11.85
C LEU A 50 -1.33 -6.02 -12.52
N ASP A 51 -1.22 -4.91 -11.77
CA ASP A 51 -0.59 -3.67 -12.23
C ASP A 51 0.88 -3.90 -12.64
N GLN A 52 1.66 -4.60 -11.81
CA GLN A 52 3.05 -4.92 -12.10
C GLN A 52 3.22 -5.74 -13.39
N ARG A 53 2.22 -6.55 -13.74
CA ARG A 53 2.20 -7.38 -14.95
C ARG A 53 1.54 -6.68 -16.14
N GLY A 54 1.11 -5.42 -15.99
CA GLY A 54 0.44 -4.66 -17.04
C GLY A 54 -0.96 -5.19 -17.41
N ILE A 55 -1.62 -5.90 -16.48
CA ILE A 55 -2.95 -6.46 -16.70
C ILE A 55 -3.99 -5.43 -16.24
N ALA A 56 -4.74 -4.87 -17.18
CA ALA A 56 -5.82 -3.95 -16.85
C ALA A 56 -6.98 -4.66 -16.14
N TYR A 57 -7.40 -4.11 -15.00
CA TYR A 57 -8.55 -4.57 -14.22
C TYR A 57 -9.34 -3.38 -13.69
N GLU A 58 -10.64 -3.58 -13.47
CA GLU A 58 -11.53 -2.58 -12.87
C GLU A 58 -11.74 -2.85 -11.39
N SER A 59 -11.92 -4.11 -11.02
CA SER A 59 -12.07 -4.53 -9.62
C SER A 59 -11.65 -5.98 -9.41
N VAL A 60 -11.25 -6.27 -8.16
CA VAL A 60 -10.89 -7.61 -7.70
C VAL A 60 -11.80 -7.98 -6.54
N LEU A 61 -12.70 -8.93 -6.75
CA LEU A 61 -13.60 -9.46 -5.74
C LEU A 61 -13.13 -10.85 -5.29
N ILE A 62 -13.30 -11.12 -4.00
CA ILE A 62 -12.95 -12.40 -3.39
C ILE A 62 -14.23 -13.03 -2.89
N GLU A 63 -14.65 -14.09 -3.56
CA GLU A 63 -15.83 -14.87 -3.21
C GLU A 63 -15.41 -16.03 -2.33
N ARG A 64 -15.88 -16.00 -1.08
CA ARG A 64 -15.63 -17.05 -0.10
C ARG A 64 -16.73 -18.09 -0.21
N THR A 65 -16.45 -19.21 -0.86
CA THR A 65 -17.36 -20.35 -0.91
C THR A 65 -17.08 -21.33 0.21
N TRP A 66 -18.13 -21.73 0.92
CA TRP A 66 -18.09 -22.87 1.84
C TRP A 66 -17.86 -24.16 1.01
N PRO A 67 -16.95 -25.10 1.38
CA PRO A 67 -16.34 -25.34 2.69
C PRO A 67 -14.86 -24.90 2.78
N ASP A 68 -14.41 -23.93 1.97
CA ASP A 68 -13.00 -23.51 1.91
C ASP A 68 -12.47 -22.87 3.23
N THR A 69 -13.31 -22.80 4.27
CA THR A 69 -13.00 -22.34 5.64
C THR A 69 -13.07 -23.44 6.71
N VAL A 70 -13.33 -24.71 6.35
CA VAL A 70 -13.64 -25.79 7.33
C VAL A 70 -12.37 -26.48 7.86
N ASN A 71 -11.22 -26.28 7.22
CA ASN A 71 -9.95 -26.88 7.65
C ASN A 71 -8.93 -25.76 7.91
N ASP A 72 -8.57 -25.54 9.18
CA ASP A 72 -7.69 -24.45 9.66
C ASP A 72 -6.27 -24.44 9.05
N ILE A 73 -5.95 -25.45 8.24
CA ILE A 73 -4.65 -25.66 7.60
C ILE A 73 -4.55 -24.93 6.25
N THR A 74 -5.66 -24.76 5.53
CA THR A 74 -5.66 -24.15 4.19
C THR A 74 -6.89 -23.29 3.96
N TYR A 75 -6.68 -22.00 3.74
CA TYR A 75 -7.72 -21.06 3.33
C TYR A 75 -7.77 -20.99 1.80
N GLY A 76 -8.94 -21.26 1.21
CA GLY A 76 -9.20 -21.12 -0.23
C GLY A 76 -10.29 -20.10 -0.50
N ALA A 77 -10.20 -19.36 -1.60
CA ALA A 77 -11.28 -18.50 -2.06
C ALA A 77 -11.29 -18.38 -3.59
N ASN A 78 -12.47 -18.19 -4.15
CA ASN A 78 -12.62 -17.85 -5.56
C ASN A 78 -12.31 -16.37 -5.77
N LEU A 79 -11.68 -16.09 -6.89
CA LEU A 79 -11.18 -14.77 -7.25
C LEU A 79 -11.89 -14.32 -8.51
N LEU A 80 -12.52 -13.16 -8.48
CA LEU A 80 -13.26 -12.60 -9.59
C LEU A 80 -12.58 -11.29 -9.98
N ILE A 81 -11.94 -11.27 -11.14
CA ILE A 81 -11.25 -10.09 -11.66
C ILE A 81 -12.09 -9.52 -12.78
N VAL A 82 -12.67 -8.36 -12.57
CA VAL A 82 -13.42 -7.65 -13.61
C VAL A 82 -12.42 -6.93 -14.49
N THR A 83 -12.43 -7.23 -15.78
CA THR A 83 -11.57 -6.60 -16.79
C THR A 83 -12.40 -5.76 -17.75
N PRO A 84 -11.84 -4.66 -18.27
CA PRO A 84 -12.57 -3.78 -19.17
C PRO A 84 -12.94 -4.45 -20.51
N ASN A 85 -12.16 -5.44 -20.96
CA ASN A 85 -12.33 -6.04 -22.29
C ASN A 85 -12.83 -7.49 -22.30
N LYS A 86 -12.61 -8.25 -21.23
CA LYS A 86 -12.92 -9.70 -21.19
C LYS A 86 -14.03 -10.05 -20.20
N GLY A 87 -14.67 -9.04 -19.59
CA GLY A 87 -15.65 -9.24 -18.52
C GLY A 87 -14.99 -9.80 -17.26
N THR A 88 -15.66 -10.72 -16.57
CA THR A 88 -15.17 -11.32 -15.33
C THR A 88 -14.29 -12.53 -15.59
N VAL A 89 -13.06 -12.49 -15.09
CA VAL A 89 -12.09 -13.58 -15.14
C VAL A 89 -12.03 -14.26 -13.77
N ILE A 90 -12.16 -15.58 -13.77
CA ILE A 90 -12.15 -16.39 -12.55
C ILE A 90 -10.72 -16.88 -12.27
N GLY A 91 -10.29 -16.72 -11.02
CA GLY A 91 -9.07 -17.25 -10.46
C GLY A 91 -9.32 -17.93 -9.11
N ARG A 92 -8.23 -18.38 -8.48
CA ARG A 92 -8.24 -18.98 -7.15
C ARG A 92 -7.17 -18.35 -6.28
N LEU A 93 -7.52 -18.04 -5.04
CA LEU A 93 -6.62 -17.65 -3.96
C LEU A 93 -6.50 -18.83 -3.01
N ASP A 94 -5.28 -19.20 -2.65
CA ASP A 94 -5.02 -20.24 -1.66
C ASP A 94 -3.92 -19.75 -0.68
N CYS A 95 -4.08 -20.04 0.60
CA CYS A 95 -3.09 -19.73 1.63
C CYS A 95 -2.69 -20.99 2.40
N ARG A 96 -1.38 -21.15 2.66
CA ARG A 96 -0.87 -22.16 3.58
C ARG A 96 -0.99 -21.59 5.00
N GLY A 97 -2.12 -21.86 5.65
CA GLY A 97 -2.56 -21.19 6.89
C GLY A 97 -3.52 -20.02 6.61
N TRP A 98 -3.95 -19.33 7.67
CA TRP A 98 -5.07 -18.37 7.60
C TRP A 98 -4.82 -17.17 6.66
N LYS A 99 -3.66 -16.50 6.81
CA LYS A 99 -3.30 -15.28 6.04
C LYS A 99 -1.82 -15.22 5.67
N LYS A 100 -1.11 -16.34 5.82
CA LYS A 100 0.32 -16.46 5.55
C LYS A 100 0.53 -17.32 4.33
N ASP A 101 1.65 -17.08 3.65
CA ASP A 101 2.08 -17.87 2.49
C ASP A 101 0.95 -18.04 1.46
N CYS A 102 0.28 -16.94 1.17
CA CYS A 102 -0.82 -16.87 0.22
C CYS A 102 -0.28 -16.78 -1.21
N PHE A 103 -0.92 -17.49 -2.12
CA PHE A 103 -0.65 -17.45 -3.54
C PHE A 103 -1.95 -17.46 -4.33
N PHE A 104 -1.94 -16.89 -5.53
CA PHE A 104 -3.12 -16.92 -6.39
C PHE A 104 -2.78 -17.44 -7.78
N THR A 105 -3.81 -17.96 -8.44
CA THR A 105 -3.73 -18.53 -9.78
C THR A 105 -4.85 -17.95 -10.64
N VAL A 106 -4.49 -17.38 -11.79
CA VAL A 106 -5.44 -16.88 -12.78
C VAL A 106 -4.99 -17.40 -14.13
N ARG A 107 -5.55 -18.53 -14.54
CA ARG A 107 -5.12 -19.25 -15.76
C ARG A 107 -5.28 -18.40 -17.03
N ALA A 108 -6.32 -17.58 -17.10
CA ALA A 108 -6.57 -16.71 -18.24
C ALA A 108 -5.51 -15.60 -18.44
N PHE A 109 -4.69 -15.34 -17.43
CA PHE A 109 -3.55 -14.41 -17.47
C PHE A 109 -2.20 -15.14 -17.34
N GLU A 110 -2.19 -16.47 -17.44
CA GLU A 110 -0.97 -17.29 -17.28
C GLU A 110 -0.28 -17.08 -15.92
N ILE A 111 -1.05 -16.71 -14.89
CA ILE A 111 -0.56 -16.56 -13.53
C ILE A 111 -0.77 -17.88 -12.79
N TYR A 112 0.32 -18.49 -12.33
CA TYR A 112 0.30 -19.77 -11.64
C TYR A 112 1.01 -19.69 -10.29
N ARG A 113 0.25 -19.92 -9.20
CA ARG A 113 0.74 -19.89 -7.82
C ARG A 113 1.63 -18.69 -7.51
N GLU A 114 1.23 -17.52 -8.00
CA GLU A 114 1.97 -16.29 -7.78
C GLU A 114 1.88 -15.91 -6.30
N PRO A 115 3.02 -15.71 -5.61
CA PRO A 115 3.00 -15.33 -4.20
C PRO A 115 2.37 -13.95 -4.04
N LEU A 116 1.46 -13.82 -3.07
CA LEU A 116 0.97 -12.50 -2.69
C LEU A 116 1.95 -11.82 -1.73
N PRO A 117 2.11 -10.49 -1.85
CA PRO A 117 2.78 -9.72 -0.81
C PRO A 117 2.02 -9.88 0.52
N GLU A 118 2.77 -9.92 1.61
CA GLU A 118 2.20 -10.14 2.93
C GLU A 118 1.26 -9.00 3.33
N LEU A 119 0.07 -9.36 3.81
CA LEU A 119 -0.87 -8.39 4.34
C LEU A 119 -0.28 -7.79 5.61
N THR A 120 0.11 -6.52 5.53
CA THR A 120 0.53 -5.79 6.72
C THR A 120 -0.72 -5.30 7.42
N GLU A 121 -0.96 -5.71 8.66
CA GLU A 121 -1.90 -4.97 9.50
C GLU A 121 -1.35 -3.56 9.67
N GLN A 122 -1.86 -2.61 8.90
CA GLN A 122 -1.63 -1.18 9.13
C GLN A 122 -2.24 -0.86 10.48
N ARG A 123 -1.45 -1.02 11.55
CA ARG A 123 -1.79 -0.50 12.87
C ARG A 123 -1.77 1.03 12.72
N ARG A 124 -2.96 1.59 12.51
CA ARG A 124 -3.18 3.04 12.39
C ARG A 124 -2.58 3.67 13.64
N LEU A 125 -1.54 4.48 13.46
CA LEU A 125 -0.92 5.15 14.59
C LEU A 125 -1.92 6.17 15.14
N PRO A 126 -2.13 6.24 16.46
CA PRO A 126 -3.17 7.07 17.06
C PRO A 126 -3.03 8.56 16.70
N TRP A 127 -1.81 9.04 16.45
CA TRP A 127 -1.58 10.42 16.01
C TRP A 127 -2.04 10.70 14.58
N ILE A 128 -2.04 9.70 13.68
CA ILE A 128 -2.55 9.86 12.30
C ILE A 128 -4.06 10.03 12.35
N ALA A 129 -4.75 9.21 13.16
CA ALA A 129 -6.19 9.34 13.38
C ALA A 129 -6.55 10.72 13.97
N TRP A 130 -5.72 11.25 14.87
CA TRP A 130 -5.90 12.60 15.41
C TRP A 130 -5.77 13.69 14.34
N ILE A 131 -4.78 13.61 13.44
CA ILE A 131 -4.59 14.59 12.35
C ILE A 131 -5.77 14.58 11.37
N GLU A 132 -6.22 13.38 10.97
CA GLU A 132 -7.40 13.24 10.09
C GLU A 132 -8.63 13.90 10.69
N GLN A 133 -8.82 13.73 12.00
CA GLN A 133 -9.96 14.32 12.73
C GLN A 133 -9.82 15.83 12.91
N ALA A 134 -8.60 16.34 13.10
CA ALA A 134 -8.34 17.77 13.22
C ALA A 134 -8.46 18.52 11.89
N LEU A 135 -8.09 17.88 10.78
CA LEU A 135 -8.06 18.49 9.44
C LEU A 135 -9.26 18.12 8.57
N GLY A 136 -10.08 17.15 8.97
CA GLY A 136 -11.23 16.66 8.19
C GLY A 136 -10.83 15.92 6.90
N VAL A 137 -9.59 15.41 6.83
CA VAL A 137 -9.04 14.72 5.65
C VAL A 137 -8.93 13.23 5.95
N ARG A 138 -9.27 12.37 4.99
CA ARG A 138 -9.05 10.91 5.08
C ARG A 138 -7.88 10.54 4.17
N PHE A 139 -6.86 9.90 4.72
CA PHE A 139 -5.73 9.35 3.97
C PHE A 139 -5.90 7.84 3.75
#